data_AF-A0A2N0TJR5-F1
#
_entry.id   AF-A0A2N0TJR5-F1
#
_cell.length_a   1.000
_cell.length_b   1.000
_cell.length_c   1.000
_cell.angle_alpha   90.00
_cell.angle_beta   90.00
_cell.angle_gamma   90.00
#
_symmetry.space_group_name_H-M   'P 1'
#
loop_
_entity.id
_entity.type
_entity.pdbx_description
1 polymer ?
#
loop_
_entity_poly.entity_id
_entity_poly.type
_entity_poly.pdbx_seq_one_letter_code
_entity_poly.pdbx_strand_id
1 'polypeptide(L)'
;MTNANDQTDGGVGAAAIRRIRIHTILEGLTIEHIAQRTGVCRETVSRRLKSTDMRIDDYMILCHSVGMDPAANLDEAIVESQRAPSPDPAWPQTEGMRPGRG
;
A
#
# COMPACT_ATOMS: atom_id res chain seq x y z
N MET A 1 -28.61 -6.15 0.51
CA MET A 1 -27.65 -6.87 1.38
C MET A 1 -26.27 -6.59 0.80
N THR A 2 -25.55 -5.63 1.38
CA THR A 2 -24.24 -5.20 0.89
C THR A 2 -23.19 -5.87 1.78
N ASN A 3 -22.37 -6.76 1.22
CA ASN A 3 -21.40 -7.52 1.99
C ASN A 3 -20.32 -6.58 2.54
N ALA A 4 -20.19 -6.56 3.86
CA ALA A 4 -19.29 -5.70 4.64
C ALA A 4 -17.83 -6.19 4.65
N ASN A 5 -17.34 -6.78 3.54
CA ASN A 5 -15.99 -7.34 3.48
C ASN A 5 -15.04 -6.62 2.50
N ASP A 6 -15.44 -5.44 2.03
CA ASP A 6 -14.69 -4.61 1.05
C ASP A 6 -13.67 -3.65 1.72
N GLN A 7 -13.35 -3.87 3.00
CA GLN A 7 -12.52 -2.97 3.83
C GLN A 7 -11.02 -3.33 3.84
N THR A 8 -10.46 -3.79 2.72
CA THR A 8 -9.01 -3.65 2.50
C THR A 8 -8.79 -2.41 1.67
N ASP A 9 -8.38 -1.35 2.35
CA ASP A 9 -8.25 0.03 1.86
C ASP A 9 -7.41 0.08 0.55
N GLY A 10 -8.10 0.10 -0.59
CA GLY A 10 -7.54 0.06 -1.94
C GLY A 10 -7.03 -1.33 -2.35
N GLY A 11 -7.69 -1.95 -3.34
CA GLY A 11 -7.36 -3.27 -3.88
C GLY A 11 -5.94 -3.41 -4.47
N VAL A 12 -5.68 -4.49 -5.21
CA VAL A 12 -4.34 -4.88 -5.71
C VAL A 12 -3.51 -3.71 -6.27
N GLY A 13 -4.12 -2.81 -7.05
CA GLY A 13 -3.44 -1.62 -7.58
C GLY A 13 -2.89 -0.69 -6.49
N ALA A 14 -3.67 -0.38 -5.47
CA ALA A 14 -3.23 0.46 -4.36
C ALA A 14 -2.16 -0.25 -3.52
N ALA A 15 -2.27 -1.56 -3.31
CA ALA A 15 -1.23 -2.35 -2.65
C ALA A 15 0.09 -2.31 -3.43
N ALA A 16 0.05 -2.50 -4.74
CA ALA A 16 1.23 -2.42 -5.61
C ALA A 16 1.89 -1.03 -5.57
N ILE A 17 1.10 0.04 -5.56
CA ILE A 17 1.61 1.42 -5.43
C ILE A 17 2.20 1.67 -4.04
N ARG A 18 1.56 1.18 -2.97
CA ARG A 18 2.11 1.26 -1.60
C ARG A 18 3.48 0.59 -1.51
N ARG A 19 3.63 -0.58 -2.11
CA ARG A 19 4.91 -1.30 -2.14
C ARG A 19 6.00 -0.51 -2.85
N ILE A 20 5.70 0.13 -3.98
CA ILE A 20 6.62 1.07 -4.65
C ILE A 20 7.04 2.18 -3.69
N ARG A 21 6.10 2.82 -2.99
CA ARG A 21 6.42 3.89 -2.03
C ARG A 21 7.36 3.40 -0.93
N ILE A 22 7.06 2.25 -0.31
CA ILE A 22 7.89 1.67 0.74
C ILE A 22 9.30 1.43 0.21
N HIS A 23 9.42 0.80 -0.96
CA HIS A 23 10.71 0.56 -1.60
C HIS A 23 11.49 1.87 -1.84
N THR A 24 10.85 2.92 -2.37
CA THR A 24 11.51 4.22 -2.59
C THR A 24 12.07 4.83 -1.30
N ILE A 25 11.37 4.65 -0.17
CA ILE A 25 11.83 5.12 1.15
C ILE A 25 13.03 4.30 1.62
N LEU A 26 12.97 2.96 1.50
CA LEU A 26 14.05 2.07 1.94
C LEU A 26 15.34 2.29 1.15
N GLU A 27 15.24 2.56 -0.15
CA GLU A 27 16.38 2.84 -1.04
C GLU A 27 16.83 4.31 -1.01
N GLY A 28 16.20 5.17 -0.21
CA GLY A 28 16.54 6.60 -0.14
C GLY A 28 16.29 7.38 -1.44
N LEU A 29 15.38 6.89 -2.29
CA LEU A 29 15.03 7.53 -3.55
C LEU A 29 14.07 8.70 -3.33
N THR A 30 14.56 9.92 -3.56
CA THR A 30 13.74 11.12 -3.52
C THR A 30 12.85 11.24 -4.77
N ILE A 31 11.79 12.04 -4.66
CA ILE A 31 10.96 12.44 -5.81
C ILE A 31 11.79 13.03 -6.95
N GLU A 32 12.87 13.75 -6.62
CA GLU A 32 13.77 14.34 -7.62
C GLU A 32 14.53 13.27 -8.40
N HIS A 33 15.08 12.25 -7.73
CA HIS A 33 15.75 11.14 -8.40
C HIS A 33 14.82 10.43 -9.39
N ILE A 34 13.58 10.18 -8.97
CA ILE A 34 12.57 9.50 -9.80
C ILE A 34 12.16 10.38 -10.98
N ALA A 35 11.97 11.68 -10.77
CA ALA A 35 11.66 12.64 -11.83
C ALA A 35 12.75 12.65 -12.92
N GLN A 36 14.03 12.70 -12.50
CA GLN A 36 15.17 12.65 -13.42
C GLN A 36 15.23 11.35 -14.22
N ARG A 37 14.94 10.21 -13.58
CA ARG A 37 14.95 8.89 -14.25
C ARG A 37 13.78 8.69 -15.21
N THR A 38 12.64 9.32 -14.95
CA THR A 38 11.41 9.16 -15.74
C THR A 38 11.21 10.25 -16.79
N GLY A 39 11.92 11.38 -16.68
CA GLY A 39 11.76 12.54 -17.55
C GLY A 39 10.47 13.34 -17.30
N VAL A 40 9.71 13.04 -16.24
CA VAL A 40 8.50 13.80 -15.87
C VAL A 40 8.78 14.73 -14.69
N CYS A 41 7.92 15.75 -14.50
CA CYS A 41 8.08 16.68 -13.39
C CYS A 41 7.81 16.02 -12.01
N ARG A 42 8.39 16.62 -10.97
CA ARG A 42 8.28 16.18 -9.57
C ARG A 42 6.83 16.06 -9.10
N GLU A 43 5.96 16.97 -9.53
CA GLU A 43 4.53 16.98 -9.19
C GLU A 43 3.85 15.72 -9.73
N THR A 44 4.19 15.31 -10.96
CA THR A 44 3.64 14.10 -11.58
C THR A 44 4.08 12.86 -10.83
N VAL A 45 5.35 12.76 -10.44
CA VAL A 45 5.86 11.66 -9.62
C VAL A 45 5.17 11.61 -8.25
N SER A 46 5.07 12.76 -7.57
CA SER A 46 4.42 12.88 -6.27
C SER A 46 2.95 12.44 -6.33
N ARG A 47 2.22 12.84 -7.38
CA ARG A 47 0.84 12.40 -7.62
C ARG A 47 0.76 10.89 -7.84
N ARG A 48 1.62 10.33 -8.71
CA ARG A 48 1.64 8.88 -8.98
C ARG A 48 1.89 8.08 -7.70
N LEU A 49 2.89 8.46 -6.91
CA LEU A 49 3.20 7.77 -5.64
C LEU A 49 2.10 7.93 -4.58
N LYS A 50 1.21 8.91 -4.67
CA LYS A 50 0.09 9.07 -3.74
C LYS A 50 -1.20 8.43 -4.23
N SER A 51 -1.23 7.96 -5.48
CA SER A 51 -2.46 7.46 -6.09
C SER A 51 -2.85 6.08 -5.54
N THR A 52 -4.14 5.78 -5.60
CA THR A 52 -4.71 4.44 -5.34
C THR A 52 -5.04 3.71 -6.64
N ASP A 53 -5.09 4.44 -7.76
CA ASP A 53 -5.30 3.92 -9.11
C ASP A 53 -4.31 4.59 -10.07
N MET A 54 -3.77 3.84 -11.01
CA MET A 54 -2.75 4.32 -11.93
C MET A 54 -2.86 3.60 -13.26
N ARG A 55 -2.68 4.34 -14.35
CA ARG A 55 -2.60 3.72 -15.67
C ARG A 55 -1.42 2.75 -15.72
N ILE A 56 -1.59 1.65 -16.45
CA ILE A 56 -0.59 0.56 -16.47
C ILE A 56 0.76 1.02 -17.02
N ASP A 57 0.79 1.90 -18.01
CA ASP A 57 2.01 2.50 -18.57
C ASP A 57 2.76 3.34 -17.52
N ASP A 58 2.03 4.19 -16.80
CA ASP A 58 2.58 4.98 -15.69
C ASP A 58 3.15 4.10 -14.56
N TYR A 59 2.46 3.00 -14.25
CA TYR A 59 2.90 2.01 -13.27
C TYR A 59 4.21 1.33 -13.69
N MET A 60 4.29 0.84 -14.93
CA MET A 60 5.47 0.18 -15.47
C MET A 60 6.69 1.12 -15.45
N ILE A 61 6.50 2.36 -15.91
CA ILE A 61 7.56 3.39 -15.90
C ILE A 61 8.05 3.65 -14.48
N LEU A 62 7.13 3.76 -13.52
CA LEU A 62 7.47 4.04 -12.14
C LEU A 62 8.25 2.88 -11.50
N CYS A 63 7.81 1.63 -11.67
CA CYS A 63 8.53 0.43 -11.21
C CYS A 63 9.97 0.39 -11.74
N HIS A 64 10.16 0.55 -13.05
CA HIS A 64 11.48 0.53 -13.66
C HIS A 64 12.37 1.68 -13.16
N SER A 65 11.80 2.88 -12.94
CA SER A 65 12.56 4.02 -12.44
C SER A 65 13.12 3.82 -11.01
N VAL A 66 12.50 2.94 -10.23
CA VAL A 66 12.94 2.60 -8.87
C VAL A 66 13.68 1.27 -8.82
N GLY A 67 13.89 0.59 -9.95
CA GLY A 67 14.58 -0.71 -10.00
C GLY A 67 13.72 -1.91 -9.60
N MET A 68 12.41 -1.75 -9.55
CA MET A 68 11.48 -2.85 -9.26
C MET A 68 11.01 -3.54 -10.53
N ASP A 69 10.88 -4.87 -10.46
CA ASP A 69 10.15 -5.64 -11.48
C ASP A 69 8.64 -5.44 -11.31
N PRO A 70 7.92 -4.97 -12.35
CA PRO A 70 6.49 -4.69 -12.24
C PRO A 70 5.64 -5.93 -12.03
N ALA A 71 5.99 -7.06 -12.66
CA ALA A 71 5.19 -8.29 -12.58
C ALA A 71 5.31 -8.92 -11.18
N ALA A 72 6.53 -9.07 -10.68
CA ALA A 72 6.79 -9.57 -9.32
C ALA A 72 6.13 -8.68 -8.26
N ASN A 73 6.16 -7.35 -8.43
CA ASN A 73 5.48 -6.45 -7.51
C ASN A 73 3.95 -6.62 -7.51
N LEU A 74 3.34 -6.88 -8.68
CA LEU A 74 1.92 -7.20 -8.77
C LEU A 74 1.60 -8.57 -8.15
N ASP A 75 2.41 -9.59 -8.43
CA ASP A 75 2.22 -10.93 -7.85
C ASP A 75 2.22 -10.88 -6.32
N GLU A 76 3.17 -10.15 -5.74
CA GLU A 76 3.22 -9.97 -4.29
C GLU A 76 2.04 -9.14 -3.75
N ALA A 77 1.61 -8.10 -4.48
CA ALA A 77 0.43 -7.33 -4.10
C ALA A 77 -0.87 -8.17 -4.15
N ILE A 78 -0.97 -9.10 -5.10
CA ILE A 78 -2.09 -10.04 -5.20
C ILE A 78 -2.07 -10.98 -3.97
N VAL A 79 -0.91 -11.57 -3.64
CA VAL A 79 -0.77 -12.43 -2.46
C VAL A 79 -1.10 -11.68 -1.18
N GLU A 80 -0.65 -10.43 -1.04
CA GLU A 80 -0.97 -9.57 0.12
C GLU A 80 -2.47 -9.32 0.23
N SER A 81 -3.14 -9.02 -0.89
CA SER A 81 -4.59 -8.76 -0.90
C SER A 81 -5.44 -9.99 -0.55
N GLN A 82 -4.93 -11.19 -0.81
CA GLN A 82 -5.58 -12.46 -0.48
C GLN A 82 -5.33 -12.91 0.96
N ARG A 83 -4.33 -12.33 1.63
CA ARG A 83 -4.06 -12.62 3.02
C ARG A 83 -5.17 -11.98 3.86
N ALA A 84 -6.07 -12.82 4.38
CA ALA A 84 -7.14 -12.37 5.27
C ALA A 84 -6.54 -11.47 6.36
N PRO A 85 -7.20 -10.36 6.74
CA PRO A 85 -6.76 -9.57 7.88
C PRO A 85 -6.62 -10.52 9.06
N SER A 86 -5.46 -10.48 9.72
CA SER A 86 -5.24 -11.22 10.96
C SER A 86 -6.45 -10.95 11.86
N PRO A 87 -7.09 -11.97 12.46
CA PRO A 87 -8.07 -11.69 13.49
C PRO A 87 -7.37 -10.80 14.51
N ASP A 88 -7.99 -9.66 14.83
CA ASP A 88 -7.52 -8.79 15.89
C ASP A 88 -7.19 -9.66 17.12
N PRO A 89 -6.08 -9.40 17.83
CA PRO A 89 -5.89 -10.04 19.12
C PRO A 89 -7.07 -9.63 20.00
N ALA A 90 -8.02 -10.55 20.16
CA ALA A 90 -9.15 -10.38 21.05
C ALA A 90 -8.58 -10.23 22.46
N TRP A 91 -8.46 -8.98 22.91
CA TRP A 91 -8.21 -8.70 24.31
C TRP A 91 -9.31 -9.42 25.10
N PRO A 92 -8.97 -10.31 26.05
CA PRO A 92 -9.99 -10.90 26.90
C PRO A 92 -10.62 -9.76 27.69
N GLN A 93 -11.90 -9.48 27.41
CA GLN A 93 -12.68 -8.59 28.27
C GLN A 93 -12.72 -9.24 29.64
N THR A 94 -11.96 -8.69 30.58
CA THR A 94 -12.10 -9.03 32.00
C THR A 94 -13.45 -8.50 32.45
N GLU A 95 -14.48 -9.34 32.32
CA GLU A 95 -15.76 -9.15 33.01
C GLU A 95 -15.53 -9.20 34.52
N GLY A 96 -16.00 -8.15 35.20
CA GLY A 96 -16.48 -8.26 36.57
C GLY A 96 -15.48 -7.98 37.69
N MET A 97 -15.27 -6.70 38.01
CA MET A 97 -15.10 -6.31 39.42
C MET A 97 -15.65 -4.89 39.62
N ARG A 98 -16.95 -4.78 39.93
CA ARG A 98 -17.50 -3.55 40.54
C ARG A 98 -17.13 -3.59 42.03
N PRO A 99 -16.46 -2.57 42.59
CA PRO A 99 -16.33 -2.48 44.04
C PRO A 99 -17.68 -2.01 44.60
N GLY A 100 -18.33 -2.88 45.36
CA GLY A 100 -19.47 -2.52 46.19
C GLY A 100 -19.03 -1.49 47.23
N ARG A 101 -19.82 -0.42 47.36
CA ARG A 101 -19.74 0.51 48.50
C ARG A 101 -20.08 -0.27 49.77
N GLY A 102 -19.17 -0.23 50.75
CA GLY A 102 -19.40 -0.48 52.17
C GLY A 102 -18.70 0.61 52.95
#